data_AF-A0A4Q2JJQ5-F1
#
_entry.id   AF-A0A4Q2JJQ5-F1
#
_cell.length_a   1.000
_cell.length_b   1.000
_cell.length_c   1.000
_cell.angle_alpha   90.00
_cell.angle_beta   90.00
_cell.angle_gamma   90.00
#
_symmetry.space_group_name_H-M   'P 1'
#
loop_
_entity.id
_entity.type
_entity.pdbx_description
1 polymer ?
#
loop_
_entity_poly.entity_id
_entity_poly.type
_entity_poly.pdbx_seq_one_letter_code
_entity_poly.pdbx_strand_id
1 'polypeptide(L)'
;MSFLSAETARALAELVALDALHGSSAGSTRRDDDETDAEPLERLRGIRSLVAALEADAASLAAVREAMAAGRTWDEIADAAGLSPSAAKYRWAGDDDEIAARHEASRKRKRERPSSVPTELPGLSVSEAAAKLGVTPQAIYQRVTRGLLRAETVELADGRKYKRVFPDEGGTPAPAAG
;
A
#
# COMPACT_ATOMS: atom_id res chain seq x y z
N MET A 1 10.96 -0.97 31.41
CA MET A 1 9.91 -1.53 30.54
C MET A 1 9.58 -0.48 29.50
N SER A 2 9.55 -0.83 28.21
CA SER A 2 9.09 0.08 27.15
C SER A 2 7.58 0.25 27.28
N PHE A 3 7.07 1.47 27.14
CA PHE A 3 5.63 1.70 27.11
C PHE A 3 5.01 1.26 25.77
N LEU A 4 5.78 1.29 24.69
CA LEU A 4 5.37 0.82 23.37
C LEU A 4 5.39 -0.71 23.29
N SER A 5 4.46 -1.25 22.50
CA SER A 5 4.50 -2.65 22.08
C SER A 5 5.78 -2.97 21.30
N ALA A 6 6.13 -4.26 21.23
CA ALA A 6 7.30 -4.71 20.48
C ALA A 6 7.21 -4.37 18.98
N GLU A 7 6.02 -4.37 18.40
CA GLU A 7 5.79 -4.04 16.99
C GLU A 7 6.07 -2.55 16.72
N THR A 8 5.53 -1.66 17.55
CA THR A 8 5.78 -0.22 17.41
C THR A 8 7.23 0.15 17.70
N ALA A 9 7.84 -0.47 18.72
CA ALA A 9 9.26 -0.29 19.02
C ALA A 9 10.14 -0.73 17.84
N ARG A 10 9.80 -1.84 17.17
CA ARG A 10 10.48 -2.31 15.97
C ARG A 10 10.32 -1.33 14.81
N ALA A 11 9.10 -0.88 14.53
CA ALA A 11 8.83 0.07 13.44
C ALA A 11 9.59 1.40 13.65
N LEU A 12 9.70 1.87 14.89
CA LEU A 12 10.50 3.03 15.24
C LEU A 12 11.99 2.79 14.98
N ALA A 13 12.53 1.64 15.40
CA ALA A 13 13.93 1.29 15.18
C ALA A 13 14.26 1.18 13.69
N GLU A 14 13.38 0.58 12.88
CA GLU A 14 13.53 0.50 11.42
C GLU A 14 13.55 1.90 10.78
N LEU A 15 12.68 2.82 11.21
CA LEU A 15 12.68 4.19 10.71
C LEU A 15 13.96 4.96 11.09
N VAL A 16 14.45 4.79 12.32
CA VAL A 16 15.71 5.42 12.77
C VAL A 16 16.91 4.88 11.98
N ALA A 17 16.92 3.59 11.66
CA ALA A 17 17.97 3.00 10.82
C ALA A 17 17.97 3.59 9.40
N LEU A 18 16.79 3.80 8.80
CA LEU A 18 16.66 4.45 7.49
C LEU A 18 17.16 5.90 7.51
N ASP A 19 16.94 6.64 8.59
CA ASP A 19 17.43 8.02 8.74
C ASP A 19 18.96 8.06 8.87
N ALA A 20 19.55 7.13 9.63
CA ALA A 20 21.00 7.04 9.83
C ALA A 20 21.76 6.75 8.52
N LEU A 21 21.19 5.93 7.62
CA LEU A 21 21.77 5.65 6.30
C LEU A 21 21.84 6.92 5.44
N HIS A 22 20.83 7.78 5.50
CA HIS A 22 20.79 9.04 4.75
C HIS A 22 21.73 10.12 5.28
N GLY A 23 21.95 10.19 6.59
CA GLY A 23 22.92 11.10 7.17
C GLY A 23 24.37 10.81 6.73
N SER A 24 24.63 9.60 6.23
CA SER A 24 25.97 9.13 5.85
C SER A 24 26.31 9.27 4.35
N SER A 25 25.31 9.57 3.48
CA SER A 25 25.48 9.66 2.02
C SER A 25 25.94 11.04 1.51
N ALA A 26 26.07 12.05 2.38
CA ALA A 26 26.49 13.42 2.02
C ALA A 26 27.96 13.56 1.53
N GLY A 27 28.67 12.44 1.27
CA GLY A 27 30.10 12.43 0.93
C GLY A 27 30.50 11.64 -0.33
N SER A 28 29.58 11.12 -1.15
CA SER A 28 29.97 10.28 -2.31
C SER A 28 29.60 10.90 -3.66
N THR A 29 30.57 11.57 -4.29
CA THR A 29 30.51 11.92 -5.71
C THR A 29 30.83 10.71 -6.59
N ARG A 30 29.83 9.90 -6.96
CA ARG A 30 29.78 9.17 -8.25
C ARG A 30 28.43 8.51 -8.52
N ARG A 31 27.72 9.06 -9.52
CA ARG A 31 26.97 8.39 -10.60
C ARG A 31 26.44 6.97 -10.27
N ASP A 32 25.30 6.89 -9.58
CA ASP A 32 24.38 5.74 -9.53
C ASP A 32 22.94 6.28 -9.34
N ASP A 33 22.33 6.75 -10.44
CA ASP A 33 21.06 7.51 -10.43
C ASP A 33 19.79 6.63 -10.21
N ASP A 34 19.90 5.37 -9.77
CA ASP A 34 18.74 4.48 -9.60
C ASP A 34 18.60 3.91 -8.15
N GLU A 35 19.65 4.01 -7.32
CA GLU A 35 19.65 3.45 -5.95
C GLU A 35 19.33 4.51 -4.87
N THR A 36 19.56 5.79 -5.15
CA THR A 36 19.29 6.90 -4.21
C THR A 36 17.86 7.43 -4.24
N ASP A 37 17.09 7.19 -5.31
CA ASP A 37 15.67 7.59 -5.39
C ASP A 37 14.74 6.70 -4.55
N ALA A 38 15.22 5.49 -4.18
CA ALA A 38 14.54 4.63 -3.23
C ALA A 38 14.48 5.27 -1.82
N GLU A 39 15.46 6.10 -1.45
CA GLU A 39 15.70 6.54 -0.09
C GLU A 39 14.60 7.49 0.48
N PRO A 40 14.10 8.51 -0.25
CA PRO A 40 13.02 9.36 0.25
C PRO A 40 11.67 8.64 0.30
N LEU A 41 11.40 7.77 -0.67
CA LEU A 41 10.16 6.98 -0.70
C LEU A 41 10.15 5.90 0.37
N GLU A 42 11.29 5.27 0.67
CA GLU A 42 11.44 4.33 1.77
C GLU A 42 11.28 5.01 3.13
N ARG A 43 11.86 6.21 3.31
CA ARG A 43 11.61 7.01 4.51
C ARG A 43 10.12 7.31 4.67
N LEU A 44 9.44 7.74 3.61
CA LEU A 44 8.00 8.00 3.65
C LEU A 44 7.21 6.73 4.01
N ARG A 45 7.56 5.57 3.42
CA ARG A 45 6.94 4.28 3.78
C ARG A 45 7.18 3.94 5.25
N GLY A 46 8.40 4.12 5.76
CA GLY A 46 8.76 3.91 7.16
C GLY A 46 7.97 4.80 8.11
N ILE A 47 7.84 6.09 7.81
CA ILE A 47 7.02 7.04 8.58
C ILE A 47 5.56 6.56 8.61
N ARG A 48 5.00 6.19 7.45
CA ARG A 48 3.60 5.72 7.38
C ARG A 48 3.40 4.40 8.13
N SER A 49 4.38 3.50 8.11
CA SER A 49 4.35 2.25 8.90
C SER A 49 4.40 2.53 10.40
N LEU A 50 5.28 3.44 10.86
CA LEU A 50 5.35 3.83 12.27
C LEU A 50 4.04 4.47 12.74
N VAL A 51 3.45 5.37 11.94
CA VAL A 51 2.14 5.97 12.26
C VAL A 51 1.08 4.89 12.42
N ALA A 52 1.02 3.91 11.51
CA ALA A 52 0.07 2.81 11.60
C ALA A 52 0.30 1.93 12.85
N ALA A 53 1.55 1.69 13.23
CA ALA A 53 1.89 0.93 14.43
C ALA A 53 1.49 1.68 15.71
N LEU A 54 1.83 2.97 15.84
CA LEU A 54 1.42 3.82 16.97
C LEU A 54 -0.10 3.89 17.13
N GLU A 55 -0.80 3.97 15.99
CA GLU A 55 -2.25 3.99 15.92
C GLU A 55 -2.93 2.69 16.37
N ALA A 56 -2.21 1.56 16.34
CA ALA A 56 -2.65 0.24 16.77
C ALA A 56 -2.07 -0.17 18.14
N ASP A 57 -1.15 0.63 18.69
CA ASP A 57 -0.43 0.29 19.91
C ASP A 57 -1.37 0.29 21.13
N ALA A 58 -1.25 -0.76 21.96
CA ALA A 58 -2.02 -0.92 23.18
C ALA A 58 -1.80 0.24 24.18
N ALA A 59 -0.63 0.90 24.14
CA ALA A 59 -0.34 2.06 24.96
C ALA A 59 -1.31 3.23 24.72
N SER A 60 -1.74 3.42 23.47
CA SER A 60 -2.70 4.47 23.11
C SER A 60 -4.06 4.21 23.77
N LEU A 61 -4.55 2.97 23.73
CA LEU A 61 -5.81 2.59 24.39
C LEU A 61 -5.69 2.65 25.93
N ALA A 62 -4.54 2.25 26.50
CA ALA A 62 -4.30 2.36 27.93
C ALA A 62 -4.36 3.81 28.42
N ALA A 63 -3.69 4.74 27.72
CA ALA A 63 -3.72 6.17 28.04
C ALA A 63 -5.14 6.75 27.96
N VAL A 64 -5.93 6.36 26.96
CA VAL A 64 -7.34 6.77 26.83
C VAL A 64 -8.17 6.25 28.00
N ARG A 65 -7.97 5.01 28.42
CA ARG A 65 -8.67 4.41 29.58
C ARG A 65 -8.31 5.12 30.89
N GLU A 66 -7.03 5.43 31.09
CA GLU A 66 -6.57 6.21 32.25
C GLU A 66 -7.19 7.62 32.26
N ALA A 67 -7.25 8.30 31.11
CA ALA A 67 -7.90 9.60 30.99
C ALA A 67 -9.40 9.54 31.31
N MET A 68 -10.11 8.52 30.79
CA MET A 68 -11.53 8.29 31.10
C MET A 68 -11.74 7.99 32.60
N ALA A 69 -10.88 7.17 33.21
CA ALA A 69 -10.92 6.88 34.65
C ALA A 69 -10.65 8.13 35.50
N ALA A 70 -9.83 9.06 35.01
CA ALA A 70 -9.58 10.37 35.62
C ALA A 70 -10.71 11.39 35.35
N GLY A 71 -11.81 10.98 34.70
CA GLY A 71 -12.98 11.83 34.43
C GLY A 71 -12.82 12.78 33.25
N ARG A 72 -11.84 12.57 32.37
CA ARG A 72 -11.69 13.36 31.14
C ARG A 72 -12.80 13.06 30.15
N THR A 73 -13.16 14.09 29.40
CA THR A 73 -14.18 14.02 28.36
C THR A 73 -13.60 13.51 27.05
N TRP A 74 -14.48 12.99 26.18
CA TRP A 74 -14.08 12.60 24.82
C TRP A 74 -13.58 13.77 23.98
N ASP A 75 -13.99 15.00 24.27
CA ASP A 75 -13.52 16.20 23.56
C ASP A 75 -12.06 16.50 23.95
N GLU A 76 -11.71 16.44 25.25
CA GLU A 76 -10.32 16.57 25.71
C GLU A 76 -9.41 15.46 25.17
N ILE A 77 -9.90 14.21 25.15
CA ILE A 77 -9.17 13.05 24.61
C ILE A 77 -8.93 13.22 23.11
N ALA A 78 -9.95 13.68 22.38
CA ALA A 78 -9.85 13.90 20.93
C ALA A 78 -8.88 15.03 20.58
N ASP A 79 -8.93 16.13 21.33
CA ASP A 79 -7.99 17.25 21.19
C ASP A 79 -6.54 16.78 21.41
N ALA A 80 -6.26 16.06 22.49
CA ALA A 80 -4.94 15.51 22.79
C ALA A 80 -4.43 14.54 21.70
N ALA A 81 -5.34 13.83 21.03
CA ALA A 81 -5.03 12.90 19.95
C ALA A 81 -4.97 13.55 18.56
N GLY A 82 -5.31 14.83 18.42
CA GLY A 82 -5.46 15.48 17.12
C GLY A 82 -6.57 14.87 16.24
N LEU A 83 -7.62 14.34 16.88
CA LEU A 83 -8.75 13.69 16.22
C LEU A 83 -10.04 14.50 16.42
N SER A 84 -11.07 14.19 15.62
CA SER A 84 -12.41 14.64 15.97
C SER A 84 -12.99 13.79 17.11
N PRO A 85 -13.91 14.32 17.94
CA PRO A 85 -14.53 13.55 19.02
C PRO A 85 -15.21 12.26 18.54
N SER A 86 -15.85 12.30 17.37
CA SER A 86 -16.46 11.11 16.75
C SER A 86 -15.41 10.08 16.33
N ALA A 87 -14.26 10.51 15.80
CA ALA A 87 -13.18 9.60 15.42
C ALA A 87 -12.54 8.95 16.65
N ALA A 88 -12.32 9.72 17.73
CA ALA A 88 -11.81 9.18 19.00
C ALA A 88 -12.75 8.13 19.59
N LYS A 89 -14.06 8.44 19.66
CA LYS A 89 -15.09 7.48 20.11
C LYS A 89 -15.13 6.24 19.23
N TYR A 90 -15.15 6.40 17.91
CA TYR A 90 -15.15 5.26 16.99
C TYR A 90 -13.93 4.35 17.19
N ARG A 91 -12.79 4.93 17.55
CA ARG A 91 -11.54 4.20 17.74
C ARG A 91 -11.46 3.48 19.08
N TRP A 92 -11.87 4.12 20.17
CA TRP A 92 -11.57 3.66 21.52
C TRP A 92 -12.78 3.48 22.45
N ALA A 93 -13.99 3.81 22.01
CA ALA A 93 -15.17 3.49 22.80
C ALA A 93 -15.49 2.00 22.73
N GLY A 94 -15.85 1.45 23.89
CA GLY A 94 -16.15 0.04 24.09
C GLY A 94 -15.07 -0.70 24.87
N ASP A 95 -15.29 -1.99 25.07
CA ASP A 95 -14.29 -2.89 25.65
C ASP A 95 -13.29 -3.41 24.60
N ASP A 96 -12.30 -4.18 25.04
CA ASP A 96 -11.26 -4.74 24.15
C ASP A 96 -11.84 -5.64 23.06
N ASP A 97 -12.88 -6.43 23.39
CA ASP A 97 -13.50 -7.37 22.46
C ASP A 97 -14.31 -6.63 21.39
N GLU A 98 -15.06 -5.59 21.77
CA GLU A 98 -15.80 -4.72 20.87
C GLU A 98 -14.87 -3.95 19.92
N ILE A 99 -13.75 -3.45 20.43
CA ILE A 99 -12.73 -2.79 19.61
C ILE A 99 -12.10 -3.81 18.66
N ALA A 100 -11.64 -4.96 19.15
CA ALA A 100 -11.03 -6.01 18.33
C ALA A 100 -11.98 -6.49 17.22
N ALA A 101 -13.26 -6.72 17.54
CA ALA A 101 -14.30 -7.10 16.58
C ALA A 101 -14.51 -6.03 15.50
N ARG A 102 -14.48 -4.74 15.87
CA ARG A 102 -14.59 -3.62 14.93
C ARG A 102 -13.40 -3.58 13.95
N HIS A 103 -12.19 -3.79 14.47
CA HIS A 103 -10.97 -3.87 13.65
C HIS A 103 -10.99 -5.08 12.71
N GLU A 104 -11.39 -6.26 13.20
CA GLU A 104 -11.54 -7.46 12.37
C GLU A 104 -12.62 -7.28 11.31
N ALA A 105 -13.78 -6.73 11.65
CA ALA A 105 -14.85 -6.47 10.67
C ALA A 105 -14.38 -5.51 9.55
N SER A 106 -13.56 -4.51 9.89
CA SER A 106 -12.95 -3.61 8.89
C SER A 106 -11.90 -4.32 8.03
N ARG A 107 -11.05 -5.17 8.62
CA ARG A 107 -10.07 -6.00 7.89
C ARG A 107 -10.75 -7.01 6.96
N LYS A 108 -11.79 -7.68 7.44
CA LYS A 108 -12.65 -8.59 6.68
C LYS A 108 -13.28 -7.91 5.48
N ARG A 109 -13.90 -6.73 5.67
CA ARG A 109 -14.45 -5.91 4.57
C ARG A 109 -13.40 -5.54 3.52
N LYS A 110 -12.16 -5.22 3.93
CA LYS A 110 -11.06 -4.92 3.00
C LYS A 110 -10.62 -6.16 2.22
N ARG A 111 -10.59 -7.33 2.86
CA ARG A 111 -10.18 -8.62 2.28
C ARG A 111 -11.24 -9.19 1.34
N GLU A 112 -12.51 -9.05 1.71
CA GLU A 112 -13.66 -9.59 0.97
C GLU A 112 -14.14 -8.66 -0.14
N ARG A 113 -13.67 -7.41 -0.18
CA ARG A 113 -14.01 -6.49 -1.28
C ARG A 113 -13.52 -7.10 -2.58
N PRO A 114 -14.42 -7.52 -3.50
CA PRO A 114 -14.01 -8.03 -4.79
C PRO A 114 -13.20 -6.93 -5.50
N SER A 115 -12.14 -7.33 -6.19
CA SER A 115 -11.40 -6.38 -7.03
C SER A 115 -12.39 -5.66 -7.95
N SER A 116 -12.32 -4.34 -7.98
CA SER A 116 -13.15 -3.55 -8.91
C SER A 116 -12.74 -3.77 -10.38
N VAL A 117 -11.62 -4.45 -10.60
CA VAL A 117 -11.15 -4.88 -11.92
C VAL A 117 -11.96 -6.09 -12.37
N PRO A 118 -12.74 -6.01 -13.46
CA PRO A 118 -13.45 -7.16 -13.98
C PRO A 118 -12.47 -8.24 -14.46
N THR A 119 -12.61 -9.45 -13.92
CA THR A 119 -11.70 -10.60 -14.16
C THR A 119 -12.01 -11.34 -15.47
N GLU A 120 -13.25 -11.24 -15.96
CA GLU A 120 -13.78 -11.96 -17.13
C GLU A 120 -13.51 -11.24 -18.47
N LEU A 121 -12.60 -10.28 -18.51
CA LEU A 121 -12.35 -9.49 -19.71
C LEU A 121 -11.34 -10.19 -20.64
N PRO A 122 -11.57 -10.20 -21.97
CA PRO A 122 -10.69 -10.89 -22.89
C PRO A 122 -9.32 -10.21 -22.95
N GLY A 123 -8.26 -11.02 -23.03
CA GLY A 123 -6.88 -10.55 -23.07
C GLY A 123 -6.33 -10.07 -21.71
N LEU A 124 -5.04 -9.81 -21.67
CA LEU A 124 -4.33 -9.42 -20.45
C LEU A 124 -4.42 -7.90 -20.26
N SER A 125 -4.47 -7.41 -19.03
CA SER A 125 -4.12 -6.01 -18.77
C SER A 125 -2.65 -5.74 -19.15
N VAL A 126 -2.27 -4.47 -19.32
CA VAL A 126 -0.88 -4.10 -19.63
C VAL A 126 0.09 -4.65 -18.57
N SER A 127 -0.28 -4.57 -17.29
CA SER A 127 0.54 -5.06 -16.18
C SER A 127 0.66 -6.58 -16.20
N GLU A 128 -0.42 -7.31 -16.49
CA GLU A 128 -0.38 -8.77 -16.62
C GLU A 128 0.45 -9.22 -17.83
N ALA A 129 0.34 -8.52 -18.96
CA ALA A 129 1.17 -8.77 -20.14
C ALA A 129 2.66 -8.49 -19.87
N ALA A 130 2.95 -7.41 -19.14
CA ALA A 130 4.30 -7.05 -18.71
C ALA A 130 4.92 -8.15 -17.83
N ALA A 131 4.16 -8.60 -16.82
CA ALA A 131 4.57 -9.71 -15.95
C ALA A 131 4.77 -11.01 -16.74
N LYS A 132 3.84 -11.37 -17.63
CA LYS A 132 3.94 -12.59 -18.45
C LYS A 132 5.14 -12.57 -19.40
N LEU A 133 5.49 -11.40 -19.94
CA LEU A 133 6.59 -11.25 -20.90
C LEU A 133 7.93 -10.85 -20.26
N GLY A 134 7.98 -10.71 -18.92
CA GLY A 134 9.20 -10.33 -18.19
C GLY A 134 9.73 -8.95 -18.57
N VAL A 135 8.84 -8.00 -18.91
CA VAL A 135 9.21 -6.63 -19.31
C VAL A 135 8.45 -5.59 -18.50
N THR A 136 8.86 -4.32 -18.63
CA THR A 136 8.13 -3.21 -18.01
C THR A 136 6.80 -2.92 -18.74
N PRO A 137 5.79 -2.36 -18.05
CA PRO A 137 4.55 -1.90 -18.71
C PRO A 137 4.79 -0.92 -19.87
N GLN A 138 5.81 -0.06 -19.73
CA GLN A 138 6.19 0.87 -20.80
C GLN A 138 6.67 0.14 -22.06
N ALA A 139 7.41 -0.96 -21.91
CA ALA A 139 7.82 -1.78 -23.04
C ALA A 139 6.61 -2.42 -23.77
N ILE A 140 5.54 -2.75 -23.04
CA ILE A 140 4.28 -3.23 -23.65
C ILE A 140 3.65 -2.13 -24.51
N TYR A 141 3.53 -0.90 -24.00
CA TYR A 141 3.02 0.21 -24.81
C TYR A 141 3.85 0.45 -26.07
N GLN A 142 5.19 0.42 -25.95
CA GLN A 142 6.08 0.55 -27.10
C GLN A 142 5.90 -0.58 -28.12
N ARG A 143 5.76 -1.83 -27.67
CA ARG A 143 5.49 -2.98 -28.54
C ARG A 143 4.15 -2.86 -29.27
N VAL A 144 3.11 -2.37 -28.58
CA VAL A 144 1.81 -2.08 -29.20
C VAL A 144 1.93 -1.00 -30.27
N THR A 145 2.60 0.13 -29.97
CA THR A 145 2.81 1.21 -30.95
C THR A 145 3.63 0.75 -32.16
N ARG A 146 4.58 -0.18 -31.96
CA ARG A 146 5.39 -0.77 -33.03
C ARG A 146 4.67 -1.88 -33.80
N GLY A 147 3.40 -2.17 -33.48
CA GLY A 147 2.62 -3.23 -34.13
C GLY A 147 3.06 -4.66 -33.76
N LEU A 148 3.91 -4.82 -32.73
CA LEU A 148 4.41 -6.12 -32.28
C LEU A 148 3.46 -6.83 -31.30
N LEU A 149 2.49 -6.10 -30.75
CA LEU A 149 1.45 -6.64 -29.88
C LEU A 149 0.11 -6.02 -30.26
N ARG A 150 -0.94 -6.83 -30.31
CA ARG A 150 -2.31 -6.33 -30.47
C ARG A 150 -2.82 -5.81 -29.12
N ALA A 151 -3.40 -4.63 -29.12
CA ALA A 151 -4.13 -4.12 -27.97
C ALA A 151 -5.47 -3.52 -28.38
N GLU A 152 -6.50 -3.84 -27.62
CA GLU A 152 -7.86 -3.36 -27.82
C GLU A 152 -8.38 -2.67 -26.56
N THR A 153 -9.33 -1.77 -26.75
CA THR A 153 -10.05 -1.18 -25.63
C THR A 153 -11.40 -1.87 -25.52
N VAL A 154 -11.63 -2.56 -24.40
CA VAL A 154 -12.90 -3.19 -24.10
C VAL A 154 -13.72 -2.24 -23.23
N GLU A 155 -14.94 -1.94 -23.66
CA GLU A 155 -15.91 -1.15 -22.91
C GLU A 155 -16.92 -2.08 -22.23
N LEU A 156 -17.09 -1.92 -20.91
CA LEU A 156 -18.10 -2.64 -20.14
C LEU A 156 -19.49 -1.98 -20.32
N ALA A 157 -20.55 -2.72 -20.00
CA ALA A 157 -21.92 -2.21 -20.00
C ALA A 157 -22.15 -1.01 -19.06
N ASP A 158 -21.26 -0.80 -18.09
CA ASP A 158 -21.26 0.35 -17.17
C ASP A 158 -20.44 1.55 -17.68
N GLY A 159 -19.92 1.50 -18.92
CA GLY A 159 -19.15 2.56 -19.58
C GLY A 159 -17.66 2.59 -19.21
N ARG A 160 -17.17 1.71 -18.33
CA ARG A 160 -15.73 1.63 -18.01
C ARG A 160 -14.95 1.05 -19.18
N LYS A 161 -13.81 1.65 -19.49
CA LYS A 161 -12.91 1.25 -20.59
C LYS A 161 -11.62 0.67 -20.06
N TYR A 162 -11.25 -0.51 -20.54
CA TYR A 162 -10.05 -1.22 -20.15
C TYR A 162 -9.19 -1.53 -21.36
N LYS A 163 -7.88 -1.25 -21.26
CA LYS A 163 -6.93 -1.63 -22.30
C LYS A 163 -6.49 -3.08 -22.10
N ARG A 164 -6.67 -3.88 -23.14
CA ARG A 164 -6.41 -5.32 -23.16
C ARG A 164 -5.39 -5.66 -24.23
N VAL A 165 -4.36 -6.40 -23.85
CA VAL A 165 -3.21 -6.78 -24.66
C VAL A 165 -3.34 -8.27 -24.95
N PHE A 166 -3.13 -8.62 -26.22
CA PHE A 166 -3.18 -9.98 -26.71
C PHE A 166 -1.78 -10.34 -27.22
N PRO A 167 -0.93 -10.91 -26.36
CA PRO A 167 0.32 -11.49 -26.81
C PRO A 167 -0.01 -12.78 -27.57
N ASP A 168 0.26 -12.79 -28.88
CA ASP A 168 0.18 -14.03 -29.66
C ASP A 168 1.13 -15.05 -29.01
N GLU A 169 0.60 -16.22 -28.67
CA GLU A 169 1.41 -17.30 -28.11
C GLU A 169 2.44 -17.73 -29.15
N GLY A 170 3.68 -17.27 -28.99
CA GLY A 170 4.87 -17.79 -29.66
C GLY A 170 4.79 -17.80 -31.19
N GLY A 171 5.57 -16.94 -31.83
CA GLY A 171 5.89 -17.11 -33.25
C GLY A 171 6.34 -18.54 -33.52
N THR A 172 5.43 -19.34 -34.08
CA THR A 172 5.78 -20.56 -34.81
C THR A 172 6.36 -20.05 -36.11
N PRO A 173 7.67 -20.25 -36.40
CA PRO A 173 8.18 -19.88 -37.72
C PRO A 173 7.41 -20.69 -38.76
N ALA A 174 6.82 -19.98 -39.72
CA ALA A 174 6.18 -20.59 -40.87
C ALA A 174 7.16 -21.59 -41.53
N PRO A 175 6.70 -22.77 -41.98
CA PRO A 175 7.58 -23.71 -42.65
C PRO A 175 8.16 -23.02 -43.89
N ALA A 176 9.49 -23.00 -44.00
CA ALA A 176 10.19 -22.54 -45.17
C ALA A 176 9.74 -23.40 -46.37
N ALA A 177 9.06 -22.79 -47.32
CA ALA A 177 8.87 -23.38 -48.63
C ALA A 177 10.22 -23.33 -49.37
N GLY A 178 10.83 -24.49 -49.57
CA GLY A 178 12.02 -24.72 -50.39
C GLY A 178 12.00 -26.16 -50.89
#